data_AF-A0A2M7Y2N3-F1
#
_entry.id   AF-A0A2M7Y2N3-F1
#
_cell.length_a   1.000
_cell.length_b   1.000
_cell.length_c   1.000
_cell.angle_alpha   90.00
_cell.angle_beta   90.00
_cell.angle_gamma   90.00
#
_symmetry.space_group_name_H-M   'P 1'
#
loop_
_entity.id
_entity.type
_entity.pdbx_description
1 polymer ?
#
loop_
_entity_poly.entity_id
_entity_poly.type
_entity_poly.pdbx_seq_one_letter_code
_entity_poly.pdbx_strand_id
1 'polypeptide(L)'
;MSEHHISARPRLGLEAHGLFNLNAIYWTLPTSALYEQAIERREGHIAHMGSLVVRTGHHTGRSANDKFVVREPSSEKEVWWSPVNRPYDPGCFERLHLRMASYLQMKDVYVQDCFAGADPDYRVPVRIITEYAWHSLVARNMFIQARPGELANHEPQFTVIDVPRFHAIPETDCTNSETFVIVNFAKRLVLIGGTSYAGEIKKSVFTLMNYLLPLKGVLPMHSSANIGPDGSTAVFFGLSGTGKTTLSADSSRTLIGDDEHGWSDNGVFNFEGGCYAKTIRLSPAAEPEIFGTTQRFGTVLENVTLDPESRQVDLDDDSLTENTRASYHISAIPNATLSGRGGHPKD
;
A
#
# COMPACT_ATOMS: atom_id res chain seq x y z
N MET A 1 16.84 -26.72 -9.71
CA MET A 1 16.59 -25.65 -10.70
C MET A 1 15.24 -25.92 -11.34
N SER A 2 14.16 -25.45 -10.71
CA SER A 2 12.81 -25.51 -11.27
C SER A 2 12.45 -24.10 -11.73
N GLU A 3 12.42 -23.90 -13.03
CA GLU A 3 11.87 -22.70 -13.67
C GLU A 3 10.36 -22.67 -13.40
N HIS A 4 9.93 -21.93 -12.38
CA HIS A 4 8.52 -21.68 -12.14
C HIS A 4 8.15 -20.25 -12.55
N HIS A 5 7.23 -20.18 -13.51
CA HIS A 5 6.49 -19.01 -14.02
C HIS A 5 7.32 -17.75 -14.32
N ILE A 6 7.92 -17.73 -15.51
CA ILE A 6 8.41 -16.50 -16.13
C ILE A 6 7.18 -15.71 -16.63
N SER A 7 6.63 -14.83 -15.78
CA SER A 7 6.12 -13.56 -16.30
C SER A 7 7.31 -12.84 -16.95
N ALA A 8 7.09 -12.09 -18.03
CA ALA A 8 8.15 -11.49 -18.84
C ALA A 8 9.26 -10.90 -17.95
N ARG A 9 10.53 -11.30 -18.19
CA ARG A 9 11.65 -10.83 -17.38
C ARG A 9 11.62 -9.29 -17.32
N PRO A 10 11.63 -8.70 -16.12
CA PRO A 10 11.56 -7.25 -15.97
C PRO A 10 12.81 -6.61 -16.57
N ARG A 11 12.67 -5.38 -17.05
CA ARG A 11 13.77 -4.64 -17.67
C ARG A 11 14.88 -4.30 -16.66
N LEU A 12 14.50 -4.08 -15.41
CA LEU A 12 15.39 -3.79 -14.29
C LEU A 12 15.29 -4.91 -13.24
N GLY A 13 16.40 -5.62 -13.01
CA GLY A 13 16.52 -6.64 -11.96
C GLY A 13 16.59 -6.04 -10.55
N LEU A 14 16.57 -6.89 -9.52
CA LEU A 14 16.61 -6.45 -8.12
C LEU A 14 18.01 -6.03 -7.66
N GLU A 15 19.04 -6.35 -8.44
CA GLU A 15 20.42 -5.91 -8.26
C GLU A 15 20.54 -4.37 -8.32
N ALA A 16 19.68 -3.73 -9.12
CA ALA A 16 19.59 -2.27 -9.19
C ALA A 16 19.12 -1.64 -7.87
N HIS A 17 18.50 -2.43 -7.00
CA HIS A 17 18.06 -2.04 -5.67
C HIS A 17 18.99 -2.58 -4.58
N GLY A 18 20.19 -3.05 -4.94
CA GLY A 18 21.18 -3.56 -3.98
C GLY A 18 20.87 -4.96 -3.42
N LEU A 19 19.91 -5.67 -4.00
CA LEU A 19 19.54 -7.03 -3.57
C LEU A 19 20.23 -8.07 -4.45
N PHE A 20 20.95 -8.99 -3.81
CA PHE A 20 21.73 -10.03 -4.48
C PHE A 20 21.55 -11.38 -3.77
N ASN A 21 21.85 -12.48 -4.46
CA ASN A 21 21.81 -13.84 -3.91
C ASN A 21 20.47 -14.20 -3.25
N LEU A 22 19.35 -13.73 -3.80
CA LEU A 22 18.01 -14.13 -3.36
C LEU A 22 17.75 -15.60 -3.76
N ASN A 23 16.85 -16.30 -3.04
CA ASN A 23 16.50 -17.68 -3.38
C ASN A 23 15.52 -17.74 -4.55
N ALA A 24 14.27 -17.34 -4.33
CA ALA A 24 13.27 -17.16 -5.40
C ALA A 24 12.79 -15.70 -5.47
N ILE A 25 12.52 -15.23 -6.68
CA ILE A 25 11.92 -13.91 -6.93
C ILE A 25 10.59 -14.13 -7.64
N TYR A 26 9.50 -13.84 -6.93
CA TYR A 26 8.14 -14.00 -7.42
C TYR A 26 7.61 -12.69 -8.02
N TRP A 27 7.66 -12.59 -9.36
CA TRP A 27 7.34 -11.36 -10.08
C TRP A 27 5.84 -11.20 -10.38
N THR A 28 5.24 -10.16 -9.78
CA THR A 28 3.88 -9.67 -10.02
C THR A 28 2.85 -10.80 -10.04
N LEU A 29 2.93 -11.67 -9.03
CA LEU A 29 2.03 -12.82 -8.92
C LEU A 29 0.55 -12.37 -8.92
N PRO A 30 -0.35 -13.14 -9.56
CA PRO A 30 -1.78 -12.90 -9.48
C PRO A 30 -2.30 -13.21 -8.08
N THR A 31 -3.48 -12.68 -7.76
CA THR A 31 -4.15 -12.85 -6.46
C THR A 31 -4.22 -14.32 -6.01
N SER A 32 -4.55 -15.26 -6.89
CA SER A 32 -4.62 -16.68 -6.54
C SER A 32 -3.29 -17.28 -6.13
N ALA A 33 -2.22 -17.00 -6.87
CA ALA A 33 -0.89 -17.48 -6.52
C ALA A 33 -0.39 -16.85 -5.21
N LEU A 34 -0.72 -15.58 -4.95
CA LEU A 34 -0.40 -14.94 -3.66
C LEU A 34 -1.16 -15.56 -2.49
N TYR A 35 -2.42 -15.99 -2.68
CA TYR A 35 -3.16 -16.75 -1.69
C TYR A 35 -2.47 -18.08 -1.37
N GLU A 36 -2.12 -18.84 -2.41
CA GLU A 36 -1.42 -20.12 -2.24
C GLU A 36 -0.12 -19.93 -1.45
N GLN A 37 0.69 -18.95 -1.83
CA GLN A 37 1.95 -18.63 -1.16
C GLN A 37 1.73 -18.19 0.30
N ALA A 38 0.75 -17.32 0.57
CA ALA A 38 0.45 -16.86 1.94
C ALA A 38 0.02 -18.02 2.85
N ILE A 39 -0.77 -18.97 2.34
CA ILE A 39 -1.23 -20.13 3.12
C ILE A 39 -0.12 -21.16 3.32
N GLU A 40 0.64 -21.48 2.26
CA GLU A 40 1.78 -22.40 2.35
C GLU A 40 2.81 -21.93 3.38
N ARG A 41 3.04 -20.62 3.44
CA ARG A 41 3.99 -19.96 4.35
C ARG A 41 3.41 -19.64 5.72
N ARG A 42 2.14 -19.98 5.96
CA ARG A 42 1.44 -19.73 7.24
C ARG A 42 1.41 -18.25 7.62
N GLU A 43 1.28 -17.38 6.63
CA GLU A 43 1.20 -15.93 6.82
C GLU A 43 -0.22 -15.45 7.18
N GLY A 44 -1.24 -16.29 6.96
CA GLY A 44 -2.63 -16.00 7.28
C GLY A 44 -3.55 -17.21 7.23
N HIS A 45 -4.85 -16.96 7.38
CA HIS A 45 -5.92 -17.96 7.32
C HIS A 45 -7.01 -17.54 6.36
N ILE A 46 -7.57 -18.49 5.62
CA ILE A 46 -8.77 -18.23 4.80
C ILE A 46 -9.99 -18.22 5.73
N ALA A 47 -10.74 -17.13 5.73
CA ALA A 47 -12.02 -17.03 6.40
C ALA A 47 -13.15 -17.67 5.60
N HIS A 48 -14.30 -17.86 6.25
CA HIS A 48 -15.55 -18.17 5.56
C HIS A 48 -15.78 -17.16 4.43
N MET A 49 -16.23 -17.64 3.26
CA MET A 49 -16.39 -16.86 2.02
C MET A 49 -15.09 -16.39 1.32
N GLY A 50 -13.92 -16.69 1.88
CA GLY A 50 -12.67 -16.72 1.12
C GLY A 50 -11.76 -15.50 1.23
N SER A 51 -12.03 -14.56 2.13
CA SER A 51 -11.07 -13.48 2.47
C SER A 51 -9.87 -14.03 3.26
N LEU A 52 -8.71 -13.38 3.16
CA LEU A 52 -7.49 -13.76 3.85
C LEU A 52 -7.34 -12.94 5.15
N VAL A 53 -7.42 -13.60 6.29
CA VAL A 53 -7.22 -12.98 7.61
C VAL A 53 -5.76 -13.09 8.01
N VAL A 54 -5.15 -11.96 8.37
CA VAL A 54 -3.73 -11.86 8.75
C VAL A 54 -3.56 -11.18 10.10
N ARG A 55 -2.35 -11.28 10.66
CA ARG A 55 -1.97 -10.68 11.94
C ARG A 55 -0.71 -9.86 11.77
N THR A 56 -0.74 -8.62 12.26
CA THR A 56 0.40 -7.70 12.16
C THR A 56 1.25 -7.64 13.44
N GLY A 57 0.86 -8.39 14.47
CA GLY A 57 1.56 -8.46 15.75
C GLY A 57 1.42 -7.17 16.56
N HIS A 58 2.52 -6.70 17.13
CA HIS A 58 2.54 -5.53 18.01
C HIS A 58 2.11 -4.23 17.32
N HIS A 59 2.39 -4.10 16.02
CA HIS A 59 2.05 -2.91 15.24
C HIS A 59 0.72 -3.11 14.52
N THR A 60 -0.37 -2.64 15.13
CA THR A 60 -1.74 -2.66 14.55
C THR A 60 -2.12 -1.33 13.88
N GLY A 61 -1.16 -0.41 13.74
CA GLY A 61 -1.32 0.91 13.14
C GLY A 61 0.03 1.52 12.77
N ARG A 62 0.02 2.78 12.34
CA ARG A 62 1.25 3.47 11.90
C ARG A 62 2.21 3.75 13.05
N SER A 63 3.50 3.61 12.78
CA SER A 63 4.58 3.95 13.70
C SER A 63 5.14 5.33 13.39
N ALA A 64 4.34 6.38 13.66
CA ALA A 64 4.64 7.74 13.24
C ALA A 64 5.99 8.29 13.77
N ASN A 65 6.44 7.80 14.93
CA ASN A 65 7.73 8.18 15.51
C ASN A 65 8.93 7.50 14.85
N ASP A 66 8.69 6.48 14.04
CA ASP A 66 9.71 5.68 13.37
C ASP A 66 9.78 5.97 11.87
N LYS A 67 9.07 7.02 11.41
CA LYS A 67 9.18 7.54 10.06
C LYS A 67 10.28 8.60 9.96
N PHE A 68 11.14 8.45 8.96
CA PHE A 68 12.22 9.38 8.68
C PHE A 68 12.35 9.71 7.19
N VAL A 69 13.04 10.82 6.91
CA VAL A 69 13.39 11.26 5.55
C VAL A 69 14.90 11.51 5.52
N VAL A 70 15.60 10.87 4.60
CA VAL A 70 17.05 11.05 4.43
C VAL A 70 17.34 12.49 4.07
N ARG A 71 18.20 13.15 4.84
CA ARG A 71 18.62 14.53 4.61
C ARG A 71 19.75 14.55 3.57
N GLU A 72 19.37 14.46 2.31
CA GLU A 72 20.28 14.49 1.17
C GLU A 72 20.08 15.79 0.34
N PRO A 73 21.12 16.27 -0.39
CA PRO A 73 21.11 17.61 -0.97
C PRO A 73 20.01 17.93 -2.01
N SER A 74 19.52 16.92 -2.75
CA SER A 74 18.59 17.13 -3.87
C SER A 74 17.17 17.49 -3.41
N SER A 75 16.74 16.97 -2.27
CA SER A 75 15.42 17.21 -1.67
C SER A 75 15.48 18.15 -0.45
N GLU A 76 16.67 18.50 0.05
CA GLU A 76 16.82 19.18 1.35
C GLU A 76 16.04 20.48 1.47
N LYS A 77 15.96 21.26 0.39
CA LYS A 77 15.26 22.55 0.35
C LYS A 77 13.74 22.42 0.17
N GLU A 78 13.28 21.27 -0.31
CA GLU A 78 11.88 21.02 -0.63
C GLU A 78 11.16 20.31 0.53
N VAL A 79 11.89 19.55 1.33
CA VAL A 79 11.34 18.87 2.50
C VAL A 79 11.06 19.87 3.63
N TRP A 80 9.82 19.87 4.11
CA TRP A 80 9.46 20.60 5.32
C TRP A 80 9.88 19.82 6.58
N TRP A 81 11.10 20.05 7.04
CA TRP A 81 11.68 19.40 8.23
C TRP A 81 10.91 19.72 9.50
N SER A 82 10.47 18.67 10.21
CA SER A 82 9.61 18.78 11.39
C SER A 82 9.65 17.48 12.22
N PRO A 83 9.00 17.42 13.40
CA PRO A 83 8.82 16.16 14.12
C PRO A 83 8.08 15.07 13.32
N VAL A 84 7.40 15.42 12.23
CA VAL A 84 6.77 14.49 11.28
C VAL A 84 7.75 14.05 10.19
N ASN A 85 8.48 14.98 9.60
CA ASN A 85 9.53 14.69 8.60
C ASN A 85 10.90 14.78 9.27
N ARG A 86 11.24 13.72 10.01
CA ARG A 86 12.47 13.66 10.80
C ARG A 86 13.68 13.45 9.89
N PRO A 87 14.73 14.28 9.99
CA PRO A 87 15.93 14.08 9.20
C PRO A 87 16.62 12.78 9.60
N TYR A 88 17.17 12.07 8.62
CA TYR A 88 17.94 10.85 8.81
C TYR A 88 19.27 10.95 8.06
N ASP A 89 20.33 10.46 8.69
CA ASP A 89 21.68 10.54 8.15
C ASP A 89 21.83 9.64 6.90
N PRO A 90 22.32 10.17 5.77
CA PRO A 90 22.57 9.37 4.57
C PRO A 90 23.50 8.19 4.80
N GLY A 91 24.52 8.32 5.65
CA GLY A 91 25.44 7.24 5.97
C GLY A 91 24.77 6.11 6.76
N CYS A 92 23.90 6.43 7.73
CA CYS A 92 23.07 5.45 8.42
C CYS A 92 22.15 4.72 7.44
N PHE A 93 21.58 5.44 6.45
CA PHE A 93 20.72 4.82 5.43
C PHE A 93 21.45 3.77 4.59
N GLU A 94 22.65 4.09 4.09
CA GLU A 94 23.43 3.11 3.31
C GLU A 94 23.75 1.85 4.14
N ARG A 95 24.15 2.02 5.40
CA ARG A 95 24.47 0.89 6.29
C ARG A 95 23.24 0.02 6.56
N LEU A 96 22.11 0.64 6.87
CA LEU A 96 20.85 -0.07 7.13
C LEU A 96 20.37 -0.80 5.88
N HIS A 97 20.43 -0.15 4.72
CA HIS A 97 20.07 -0.75 3.43
C HIS A 97 20.92 -1.98 3.12
N LEU A 98 22.25 -1.90 3.30
CA LEU A 98 23.16 -3.02 3.10
C LEU A 98 22.87 -4.19 4.07
N ARG A 99 22.53 -3.89 5.33
CA ARG A 99 22.15 -4.92 6.31
C ARG A 99 20.83 -5.60 5.94
N MET A 100 19.83 -4.82 5.51
CA MET A 100 18.55 -5.37 5.03
C MET A 100 18.77 -6.24 3.79
N ALA A 101 19.57 -5.79 2.82
CA ALA A 101 19.94 -6.59 1.65
C ALA A 101 20.67 -7.88 2.03
N SER A 102 21.57 -7.81 3.02
CA SER A 102 22.27 -8.99 3.55
C SER A 102 21.32 -9.97 4.24
N TYR A 103 20.33 -9.47 4.99
CA TYR A 103 19.28 -10.30 5.60
C TYR A 103 18.44 -11.04 4.55
N LEU A 104 18.19 -10.41 3.40
CA LEU A 104 17.41 -11.00 2.30
C LEU A 104 18.16 -12.07 1.49
N GLN A 105 19.47 -12.22 1.67
CA GLN A 105 20.22 -13.28 0.99
C GLN A 105 19.64 -14.67 1.32
N MET A 106 19.54 -15.50 0.30
CA MET A 106 18.95 -16.84 0.32
C MET A 106 17.48 -16.89 0.77
N LYS A 107 16.78 -15.75 0.80
CA LYS A 107 15.35 -15.67 1.06
C LYS A 107 14.57 -15.49 -0.22
N ASP A 108 13.31 -15.91 -0.17
CA ASP A 108 12.33 -15.60 -1.19
C ASP A 108 11.83 -14.17 -1.03
N VAL A 109 11.58 -13.51 -2.15
CA VAL A 109 10.94 -12.20 -2.18
C VAL A 109 9.81 -12.16 -3.21
N TYR A 110 8.83 -11.32 -2.94
CA TYR A 110 7.70 -11.03 -3.81
C TYR A 110 7.83 -9.63 -4.35
N VAL A 111 7.59 -9.46 -5.64
CA VAL A 111 7.64 -8.17 -6.32
C VAL A 111 6.28 -7.85 -6.90
N GLN A 112 5.80 -6.61 -6.74
CA GLN A 112 4.67 -6.07 -7.50
C GLN A 112 5.09 -4.83 -8.25
N ASP A 113 5.11 -4.93 -9.57
CA ASP A 113 5.22 -3.79 -10.46
C ASP A 113 3.83 -3.24 -10.77
N CYS A 114 3.58 -2.01 -10.31
CA CYS A 114 2.27 -1.35 -10.32
C CYS A 114 2.42 0.14 -10.64
N PHE A 115 1.31 0.88 -10.61
CA PHE A 115 1.28 2.33 -10.76
C PHE A 115 0.58 3.00 -9.58
N ALA A 116 1.04 4.20 -9.24
CA ALA A 116 0.32 5.15 -8.40
C ALA A 116 -0.17 6.31 -9.27
N GLY A 117 -1.47 6.64 -9.20
CA GLY A 117 -2.11 7.67 -10.03
C GLY A 117 -2.82 7.10 -11.25
N ALA A 118 -4.13 7.32 -11.34
CA ALA A 118 -4.98 6.85 -12.43
C ALA A 118 -4.92 7.74 -13.69
N ASP A 119 -4.44 8.98 -13.59
CA ASP A 119 -4.20 9.83 -14.76
C ASP A 119 -2.88 9.46 -15.44
N PRO A 120 -2.89 8.98 -16.71
CA PRO A 120 -1.67 8.55 -17.40
C PRO A 120 -0.58 9.62 -17.53
N ASP A 121 -0.95 10.90 -17.51
CA ASP A 121 -0.01 12.02 -17.58
C ASP A 121 0.80 12.19 -16.28
N TYR A 122 0.26 11.73 -15.16
CA TYR A 122 0.84 11.92 -13.83
C TYR A 122 1.16 10.61 -13.10
N ARG A 123 0.77 9.46 -13.65
CA ARG A 123 1.01 8.16 -13.03
C ARG A 123 2.50 7.89 -12.82
N VAL A 124 2.81 7.28 -11.69
CA VAL A 124 4.17 6.93 -11.29
C VAL A 124 4.30 5.40 -11.29
N PRO A 125 5.22 4.81 -12.07
CA PRO A 125 5.54 3.40 -11.96
C PRO A 125 6.20 3.14 -10.60
N VAL A 126 5.61 2.26 -9.80
CA VAL A 126 6.08 1.88 -8.45
C VAL A 126 6.38 0.40 -8.43
N ARG A 127 7.47 0.04 -7.75
CA ARG A 127 7.83 -1.34 -7.44
C ARG A 127 7.75 -1.58 -5.94
N ILE A 128 7.01 -2.59 -5.53
CA ILE A 128 6.98 -3.05 -4.13
C ILE A 128 7.73 -4.37 -4.06
N ILE A 129 8.72 -4.47 -3.17
CA ILE A 129 9.50 -5.68 -2.90
C ILE A 129 9.27 -6.05 -1.44
N THR A 130 8.83 -7.27 -1.17
CA THR A 130 8.50 -7.70 0.19
C THR A 130 8.83 -9.16 0.46
N GLU A 131 9.10 -9.53 1.71
CA GLU A 131 9.33 -10.92 2.12
C GLU A 131 8.03 -11.73 2.35
N TYR A 132 6.86 -11.05 2.37
CA TYR A 132 5.55 -11.66 2.58
C TYR A 132 4.68 -11.66 1.33
N ALA A 133 4.04 -12.81 1.07
CA ALA A 133 3.07 -12.95 -0.02
C ALA A 133 1.83 -12.09 0.25
N TRP A 134 1.36 -12.02 1.49
CA TRP A 134 0.17 -11.23 1.82
C TRP A 134 0.42 -9.70 1.73
N HIS A 135 1.63 -9.21 2.03
CA HIS A 135 2.00 -7.80 1.76
C HIS A 135 2.02 -7.51 0.26
N SER A 136 2.51 -8.45 -0.55
CA SER A 136 2.45 -8.37 -2.02
C SER A 136 1.00 -8.33 -2.51
N LEU A 137 0.10 -9.07 -1.87
CA LEU A 137 -1.35 -9.02 -2.15
C LEU A 137 -1.96 -7.67 -1.76
N VAL A 138 -1.60 -7.11 -0.60
CA VAL A 138 -2.04 -5.75 -0.23
C VAL A 138 -1.55 -4.73 -1.26
N ALA A 139 -0.28 -4.77 -1.68
CA ALA A 139 0.22 -3.91 -2.75
C ALA A 139 -0.57 -4.07 -4.06
N ARG A 140 -0.88 -5.31 -4.46
CA ARG A 140 -1.69 -5.63 -5.64
C ARG A 140 -3.13 -5.10 -5.53
N ASN A 141 -3.69 -5.08 -4.33
CA ASN A 141 -5.01 -4.52 -4.07
C ASN A 141 -4.97 -2.99 -4.10
N MET A 142 -3.99 -2.38 -3.43
CA MET A 142 -3.95 -0.94 -3.18
C MET A 142 -3.46 -0.11 -4.36
N PHE A 143 -2.58 -0.63 -5.21
CA PHE A 143 -2.03 0.11 -6.34
C PHE A 143 -2.65 -0.32 -7.67
N ILE A 144 -2.54 0.55 -8.67
CA ILE A 144 -3.11 0.28 -9.99
C ILE A 144 -2.29 -0.83 -10.66
N GLN A 145 -2.97 -1.92 -10.96
CA GLN A 145 -2.34 -3.11 -11.56
C GLN A 145 -1.87 -2.79 -12.98
N ALA A 146 -0.59 -3.05 -13.26
CA ALA A 146 -0.05 -2.91 -14.60
C ALA A 146 -0.61 -4.01 -15.52
N ARG A 147 -1.01 -3.64 -16.74
CA ARG A 147 -1.44 -4.61 -17.76
C ARG A 147 -0.22 -5.39 -18.30
N PRO A 148 -0.41 -6.59 -18.89
CA PRO A 148 0.70 -7.38 -19.42
C PRO A 148 1.65 -6.62 -20.37
N GLY A 149 1.12 -5.77 -21.25
CA GLY A 149 1.95 -4.95 -22.16
C GLY A 149 2.68 -3.78 -21.46
N GLU A 150 2.17 -3.32 -20.32
CA GLU A 150 2.80 -2.28 -19.51
C GLU A 150 3.94 -2.84 -18.67
N LEU A 151 3.78 -4.09 -18.16
CA LEU A 151 4.83 -4.78 -17.41
C LEU A 151 6.12 -4.96 -18.23
N ALA A 152 6.00 -5.24 -19.53
CA ALA A 152 7.16 -5.38 -20.42
C ALA A 152 8.01 -4.10 -20.52
N ASN A 153 7.39 -2.93 -20.30
CA ASN A 153 8.03 -1.62 -20.37
C ASN A 153 8.08 -0.92 -19.00
N HIS A 154 7.79 -1.64 -17.92
CA HIS A 154 7.75 -1.06 -16.58
C HIS A 154 9.17 -0.76 -16.11
N GLU A 155 9.39 0.52 -15.78
CA GLU A 155 10.64 1.00 -15.19
C GLU A 155 10.27 1.76 -13.91
N PRO A 156 10.57 1.20 -12.73
CA PRO A 156 10.13 1.79 -11.48
C PRO A 156 10.76 3.15 -11.30
N GLN A 157 9.94 4.18 -11.16
CA GLN A 157 10.41 5.49 -10.72
C GLN A 157 10.64 5.48 -9.23
N PHE A 158 9.88 4.70 -8.46
CA PHE A 158 10.06 4.54 -7.02
C PHE A 158 9.96 3.09 -6.61
N THR A 159 10.74 2.72 -5.59
CA THR A 159 10.76 1.37 -5.03
C THR A 159 10.51 1.42 -3.53
N VAL A 160 9.68 0.51 -3.03
CA VAL A 160 9.49 0.24 -1.60
C VAL A 160 10.05 -1.14 -1.32
N ILE A 161 11.02 -1.24 -0.41
CA ILE A 161 11.53 -2.51 0.12
C ILE A 161 10.97 -2.66 1.53
N ASP A 162 10.12 -3.65 1.69
CA ASP A 162 9.36 -3.91 2.90
C ASP A 162 9.74 -5.27 3.49
N VAL A 163 10.40 -5.26 4.64
CA VAL A 163 10.98 -6.46 5.27
C VAL A 163 10.59 -6.48 6.75
N PRO A 164 9.33 -6.82 7.07
CA PRO A 164 8.78 -6.70 8.43
C PRO A 164 9.58 -7.43 9.52
N ARG A 165 10.24 -8.53 9.18
CA ARG A 165 11.04 -9.35 10.11
C ARG A 165 12.48 -8.88 10.25
N PHE A 166 12.87 -7.83 9.54
CA PHE A 166 14.14 -7.17 9.73
C PHE A 166 13.98 -6.03 10.73
N HIS A 167 14.66 -6.14 11.86
CA HIS A 167 14.60 -5.20 12.98
C HIS A 167 15.84 -4.32 12.98
N ALA A 168 15.65 -3.01 13.08
CA ALA A 168 16.74 -2.08 13.32
C ALA A 168 17.30 -2.25 14.74
N ILE A 169 18.57 -1.89 14.91
CA ILE A 169 19.26 -1.78 16.18
C ILE A 169 19.49 -0.28 16.41
N PRO A 170 18.66 0.40 17.24
CA PRO A 170 18.62 1.86 17.36
C PRO A 170 19.98 2.53 17.49
N GLU A 171 20.86 1.96 18.33
CA GLU A 171 22.18 2.50 18.64
C GLU A 171 23.12 2.50 17.42
N THR A 172 22.91 1.59 16.47
CA THR A 172 23.78 1.42 15.29
C THR A 172 23.15 1.95 14.00
N ASP A 173 21.82 1.87 13.92
CA ASP A 173 21.03 2.23 12.75
C ASP A 173 20.43 3.62 12.86
N CYS A 174 20.70 4.37 13.92
CA CYS A 174 20.25 5.76 14.04
C CYS A 174 18.71 5.90 14.00
N THR A 175 17.98 4.85 14.41
CA THR A 175 16.52 4.80 14.47
C THR A 175 16.02 5.09 15.89
N ASN A 176 14.72 5.36 16.02
CA ASN A 176 14.07 5.58 17.31
C ASN A 176 13.74 4.25 18.04
N SER A 177 13.40 3.21 17.27
CA SER A 177 13.12 1.87 17.76
C SER A 177 13.62 0.82 16.76
N GLU A 178 13.27 -0.45 16.97
CA GLU A 178 13.50 -1.52 15.99
C GLU A 178 12.70 -1.36 14.70
N THR A 179 11.62 -0.59 14.75
CA THR A 179 10.79 -0.25 13.60
C THR A 179 11.33 0.96 12.88
N PHE A 180 11.20 0.97 11.56
CA PHE A 180 11.58 2.12 10.74
C PHE A 180 10.80 2.17 9.42
N VAL A 181 10.53 3.40 8.97
CA VAL A 181 10.03 3.73 7.63
C VAL A 181 10.86 4.90 7.12
N ILE A 182 11.84 4.64 6.25
CA ILE A 182 12.83 5.65 5.86
C ILE A 182 12.73 5.95 4.37
N VAL A 183 12.43 7.20 4.03
CA VAL A 183 12.28 7.68 2.65
C VAL A 183 13.57 8.35 2.18
N ASN A 184 14.08 7.95 1.01
CA ASN A 184 15.21 8.58 0.34
C ASN A 184 14.80 9.06 -1.06
N PHE A 185 14.61 10.38 -1.21
CA PHE A 185 14.14 10.96 -2.48
C PHE A 185 15.17 10.91 -3.60
N ALA A 186 16.47 11.13 -3.30
CA ALA A 186 17.53 11.00 -4.32
C ALA A 186 17.62 9.59 -4.90
N LYS A 187 17.50 8.56 -4.05
CA LYS A 187 17.48 7.16 -4.50
C LYS A 187 16.13 6.66 -4.97
N ARG A 188 15.08 7.45 -4.75
CA ARG A 188 13.68 7.07 -4.99
C ARG A 188 13.32 5.72 -4.34
N LEU A 189 13.77 5.56 -3.09
CA LEU A 189 13.71 4.31 -2.34
C LEU A 189 13.09 4.54 -0.97
N VAL A 190 12.21 3.63 -0.56
CA VAL A 190 11.69 3.56 0.82
C VAL A 190 12.07 2.22 1.43
N LEU A 191 12.59 2.24 2.66
CA LEU A 191 12.88 1.04 3.44
C LEU A 191 11.89 0.94 4.61
N ILE A 192 11.26 -0.22 4.77
CA ILE A 192 10.32 -0.52 5.86
C ILE A 192 10.80 -1.79 6.56
N GLY A 193 10.87 -1.75 7.90
CA GLY A 193 11.22 -2.92 8.73
C GLY A 193 10.71 -2.78 10.16
N GLY A 194 10.69 -3.90 10.89
CA GLY A 194 10.19 -4.02 12.27
C GLY A 194 8.67 -3.95 12.43
N THR A 195 7.92 -3.69 11.34
CA THR A 195 6.46 -3.58 11.36
C THR A 195 5.83 -4.42 10.25
N SER A 196 4.77 -5.15 10.59
CA SER A 196 3.93 -5.88 9.63
C SER A 196 2.64 -5.13 9.30
N TYR A 197 2.50 -3.85 9.68
CA TYR A 197 1.32 -3.07 9.34
C TYR A 197 1.39 -2.61 7.88
N ALA A 198 0.61 -3.21 6.98
CA ALA A 198 0.72 -2.96 5.54
C ALA A 198 0.32 -1.53 5.13
N GLY A 199 -0.35 -0.79 6.02
CA GLY A 199 -0.61 0.63 5.85
C GLY A 199 0.65 1.50 5.71
N GLU A 200 1.83 1.02 6.15
CA GLU A 200 3.09 1.72 5.90
C GLU A 200 3.50 1.66 4.43
N ILE A 201 3.22 0.57 3.71
CA ILE A 201 3.46 0.47 2.25
C ILE A 201 2.61 1.51 1.53
N LYS A 202 1.29 1.53 1.81
CA LYS A 202 0.34 2.50 1.25
C LYS A 202 0.83 3.94 1.49
N LYS A 203 1.03 4.31 2.75
CA LYS A 203 1.35 5.70 3.12
C LYS A 203 2.76 6.14 2.72
N SER A 204 3.67 5.19 2.48
CA SER A 204 4.97 5.48 1.86
C SER A 204 4.78 5.96 0.42
N VAL A 205 4.01 5.25 -0.39
CA VAL A 205 3.69 5.69 -1.76
C VAL A 205 2.93 7.01 -1.76
N PHE A 206 1.97 7.20 -0.84
CA PHE A 206 1.30 8.49 -0.69
C PHE A 206 2.27 9.63 -0.37
N THR A 207 3.25 9.40 0.51
CA THR A 207 4.29 10.39 0.85
C THR A 207 5.08 10.79 -0.38
N LEU A 208 5.40 9.82 -1.25
CA LEU A 208 6.09 10.09 -2.52
C LEU A 208 5.22 10.92 -3.47
N MET A 209 3.93 10.59 -3.60
CA MET A 209 3.00 11.37 -4.43
C MET A 209 2.84 12.80 -3.91
N ASN A 210 2.81 12.99 -2.59
CA ASN A 210 2.77 14.32 -1.97
C ASN A 210 4.03 15.17 -2.22
N TYR A 211 5.16 14.54 -2.52
CA TYR A 211 6.39 15.23 -2.86
C TYR A 211 6.48 15.54 -4.37
N LEU A 212 6.21 14.54 -5.22
CA LEU A 212 6.42 14.64 -6.66
C LEU A 212 5.38 15.49 -7.39
N LEU A 213 4.11 15.39 -6.99
CA LEU A 213 3.02 15.98 -7.74
C LEU A 213 2.96 17.51 -7.63
N PRO A 214 3.21 18.13 -6.45
CA PRO A 214 3.30 19.59 -6.38
C PRO A 214 4.37 20.18 -7.30
N LEU A 215 5.50 19.49 -7.48
CA LEU A 215 6.57 19.89 -8.41
C LEU A 215 6.11 19.87 -9.89
N LYS A 216 5.02 19.19 -10.18
CA LYS A 216 4.36 19.13 -11.50
C LYS A 216 3.07 19.95 -11.57
N GLY A 217 2.79 20.79 -10.57
CA GLY A 217 1.58 21.62 -10.52
C GLY A 217 0.29 20.85 -10.20
N VAL A 218 0.39 19.62 -9.68
CA VAL A 218 -0.77 18.81 -9.28
C VAL A 218 -0.94 18.90 -7.76
N LEU A 219 -2.18 19.12 -7.30
CA LEU A 219 -2.51 19.14 -5.88
C LEU A 219 -2.78 17.71 -5.37
N PRO A 220 -1.91 17.11 -4.55
CA PRO A 220 -2.20 15.87 -3.85
C PRO A 220 -3.15 16.12 -2.67
N MET A 221 -4.08 15.21 -2.47
CA MET A 221 -5.17 15.34 -1.49
C MET A 221 -5.33 14.03 -0.72
N HIS A 222 -5.45 14.15 0.60
CA HIS A 222 -5.87 13.06 1.49
C HIS A 222 -7.38 13.18 1.71
N SER A 223 -8.14 12.65 0.77
CA SER A 223 -9.58 12.80 0.66
C SER A 223 -10.20 11.61 -0.06
N SER A 224 -11.49 11.36 0.17
CA SER A 224 -12.28 10.52 -0.72
C SER A 224 -12.91 11.38 -1.83
N ALA A 225 -13.29 10.76 -2.95
CA ALA A 225 -14.01 11.45 -4.02
C ALA A 225 -15.02 10.55 -4.73
N ASN A 226 -16.12 11.14 -5.18
CA ASN A 226 -17.16 10.44 -5.94
C ASN A 226 -17.85 11.35 -6.96
N ILE A 227 -18.59 10.74 -7.89
CA ILE A 227 -19.26 11.39 -9.02
C ILE A 227 -20.77 11.25 -8.85
N GLY A 228 -21.48 12.38 -8.94
CA GLY A 228 -22.95 12.42 -8.89
C GLY A 228 -23.59 11.98 -10.21
N PRO A 229 -24.90 11.70 -10.22
CA PRO A 229 -25.63 11.35 -11.44
C PRO A 229 -25.55 12.40 -12.56
N ASP A 230 -25.29 13.66 -12.21
CA ASP A 230 -25.09 14.80 -13.12
C ASP A 230 -23.64 14.95 -13.62
N GLY A 231 -22.74 14.04 -13.22
CA GLY A 231 -21.30 14.09 -13.51
C GLY A 231 -20.50 15.02 -12.60
N SER A 232 -21.12 15.65 -11.58
CA SER A 232 -20.41 16.51 -10.62
C SER A 232 -19.47 15.69 -9.74
N THR A 233 -18.21 16.14 -9.61
CA THR A 233 -17.26 15.51 -8.69
C THR A 233 -17.35 16.19 -7.33
N ALA A 234 -17.39 15.40 -6.26
CA ALA A 234 -17.30 15.86 -4.88
C ALA A 234 -16.06 15.27 -4.22
N VAL A 235 -15.41 16.06 -3.37
CA VAL A 235 -14.19 15.67 -2.64
C VAL A 235 -14.42 15.88 -1.14
N PHE A 236 -14.14 14.87 -0.34
CA PHE A 236 -14.40 14.88 1.10
C PHE A 236 -13.08 14.78 1.87
N PHE A 237 -12.69 15.86 2.52
CA PHE A 237 -11.54 15.90 3.42
C PHE A 237 -11.96 15.50 4.83
N GLY A 238 -11.07 14.79 5.53
CA GLY A 238 -11.31 14.33 6.89
C GLY A 238 -10.21 13.43 7.41
N LEU A 239 -10.07 13.33 8.73
CA LEU A 239 -9.13 12.40 9.34
C LEU A 239 -9.68 10.96 9.28
N SER A 240 -8.86 9.98 9.67
CA SER A 240 -9.32 8.60 9.77
C SER A 240 -10.45 8.51 10.82
N GLY A 241 -11.60 7.93 10.46
CA GLY A 241 -12.74 7.78 11.36
C GLY A 241 -13.75 8.95 11.35
N THR A 242 -13.55 10.01 10.56
CA THR A 242 -14.48 11.15 10.48
C THR A 242 -15.56 10.97 9.40
N GLY A 243 -15.90 9.72 9.03
CA GLY A 243 -16.96 9.42 8.07
C GLY A 243 -16.62 9.59 6.59
N LYS A 244 -15.36 9.85 6.19
CA LYS A 244 -14.97 9.96 4.76
C LYS A 244 -15.44 8.77 3.91
N THR A 245 -15.12 7.56 4.37
CA THR A 245 -15.43 6.32 3.66
C THR A 245 -16.95 6.09 3.62
N THR A 246 -17.66 6.33 4.73
CA THR A 246 -19.13 6.21 4.79
C THR A 246 -19.83 7.23 3.87
N LEU A 247 -19.37 8.49 3.83
CA LEU A 247 -19.95 9.55 2.99
C LEU A 247 -19.61 9.39 1.50
N SER A 248 -18.47 8.77 1.19
CA SER A 248 -18.08 8.51 -0.20
C SER A 248 -18.73 7.25 -0.78
N ALA A 249 -19.07 6.27 0.07
CA ALA A 249 -19.79 5.04 -0.28
C ALA A 249 -21.32 5.23 -0.39
N ASP A 250 -21.76 6.42 -0.80
CA ASP A 250 -23.16 6.66 -1.15
C ASP A 250 -23.50 5.87 -2.43
N SER A 251 -24.39 4.89 -2.32
CA SER A 251 -24.84 4.05 -3.45
C SER A 251 -25.40 4.83 -4.64
N SER A 252 -25.82 6.09 -4.45
CA SER A 252 -26.29 6.98 -5.53
C SER A 252 -25.17 7.67 -6.30
N ARG A 253 -23.91 7.56 -5.85
CA ARG A 253 -22.74 8.23 -6.42
C ARG A 253 -21.64 7.23 -6.77
N THR A 254 -21.00 7.43 -7.91
CA THR A 254 -19.93 6.54 -8.37
C THR A 254 -18.61 6.87 -7.68
N LEU A 255 -18.02 5.91 -6.96
CA LEU A 255 -16.77 6.10 -6.21
C LEU A 255 -15.57 6.28 -7.14
N ILE A 256 -14.77 7.34 -6.92
CA ILE A 256 -13.45 7.53 -7.56
C ILE A 256 -12.37 6.84 -6.74
N GLY A 257 -12.38 7.07 -5.43
CA GLY A 257 -11.45 6.50 -4.45
C GLY A 257 -11.83 6.92 -3.03
N ASP A 258 -11.31 6.21 -2.04
CA ASP A 258 -11.69 6.38 -0.62
C ASP A 258 -10.73 7.24 0.20
N ASP A 259 -9.50 7.52 -0.27
CA ASP A 259 -8.49 8.11 0.61
C ASP A 259 -7.45 9.04 -0.05
N GLU A 260 -6.98 8.76 -1.27
CA GLU A 260 -5.83 9.48 -1.86
C GLU A 260 -6.07 9.90 -3.31
N HIS A 261 -6.06 11.21 -3.58
CA HIS A 261 -6.37 11.76 -4.90
C HIS A 261 -5.39 12.85 -5.33
N GLY A 262 -5.26 13.05 -6.64
CA GLY A 262 -4.63 14.22 -7.24
C GLY A 262 -5.67 15.08 -7.94
N TRP A 263 -5.46 16.40 -7.92
CA TRP A 263 -6.21 17.35 -8.73
C TRP A 263 -5.24 18.05 -9.69
N SER A 264 -5.39 17.74 -10.98
CA SER A 264 -4.65 18.35 -12.09
C SER A 264 -5.57 19.20 -12.98
N ASP A 265 -5.02 19.75 -14.06
CA ASP A 265 -5.79 20.45 -15.10
C ASP A 265 -6.82 19.53 -15.78
N ASN A 266 -6.68 18.20 -15.66
CA ASN A 266 -7.62 17.22 -16.21
C ASN A 266 -8.77 16.84 -15.27
N GLY A 267 -8.76 17.30 -14.02
CA GLY A 267 -9.74 16.94 -12.99
C GLY A 267 -9.13 16.16 -11.81
N VAL A 268 -9.98 15.38 -11.14
CA VAL A 268 -9.59 14.56 -9.97
C VAL A 268 -9.26 13.14 -10.42
N PHE A 269 -8.19 12.56 -9.88
CA PHE A 269 -7.83 11.17 -10.13
C PHE A 269 -7.37 10.47 -8.86
N ASN A 270 -7.74 9.20 -8.71
CA ASN A 270 -7.33 8.35 -7.61
C ASN A 270 -5.83 8.00 -7.75
N PHE A 271 -5.11 7.96 -6.63
CA PHE A 271 -3.74 7.42 -6.61
C PHE A 271 -3.72 5.90 -6.54
N GLU A 272 -4.78 5.31 -6.02
CA GLU A 272 -4.89 3.91 -5.64
C GLU A 272 -5.69 3.09 -6.68
N GLY A 273 -5.50 1.78 -6.67
CA GLY A 273 -6.29 0.79 -7.39
C GLY A 273 -7.24 0.00 -6.48
N GLY A 274 -7.34 0.37 -5.21
CA GLY A 274 -8.15 -0.29 -4.19
C GLY A 274 -8.44 0.59 -3.01
N CYS A 275 -8.98 -0.02 -1.96
CA CYS A 275 -9.37 0.66 -0.72
C CYS A 275 -8.78 -0.04 0.49
N TYR A 276 -8.57 0.73 1.56
CA TYR A 276 -8.03 0.26 2.83
C TYR A 276 -8.94 0.64 4.02
N ALA A 277 -10.14 0.06 3.99
CA ALA A 277 -11.25 0.43 4.86
C ALA A 277 -11.02 -0.02 6.31
N LYS A 278 -11.58 0.72 7.27
CA LYS A 278 -11.77 0.23 8.65
C LYS A 278 -12.92 -0.76 8.68
N THR A 279 -12.74 -1.86 9.42
CA THR A 279 -13.76 -2.93 9.50
C THR A 279 -14.41 -3.07 10.87
N ILE A 280 -13.90 -2.40 11.90
CA ILE A 280 -14.47 -2.50 13.24
C ILE A 280 -15.92 -1.99 13.25
N ARG A 281 -16.84 -2.83 13.73
CA ARG A 281 -18.29 -2.61 13.79
C ARG A 281 -18.94 -2.30 12.43
N LEU A 282 -18.32 -2.78 11.35
CA LEU A 282 -18.86 -2.67 10.00
C LEU A 282 -20.13 -3.53 9.89
N SER A 283 -21.23 -2.94 9.42
CA SER A 283 -22.51 -3.65 9.32
C SER A 283 -23.05 -3.65 7.88
N PRO A 284 -23.75 -4.73 7.47
CA PRO A 284 -24.37 -4.77 6.15
C PRO A 284 -25.52 -3.76 6.00
N ALA A 285 -26.08 -3.25 7.11
CA ALA A 285 -27.15 -2.27 7.08
C ALA A 285 -26.62 -0.84 6.82
N ALA A 286 -25.46 -0.50 7.38
CA ALA A 286 -24.87 0.84 7.25
C ALA A 286 -23.99 0.97 6.00
N GLU A 287 -23.11 -0.01 5.74
CA GLU A 287 -22.17 0.00 4.62
C GLU A 287 -22.18 -1.32 3.83
N PRO A 288 -23.28 -1.68 3.14
CA PRO A 288 -23.45 -2.98 2.48
C PRO A 288 -22.34 -3.33 1.49
N GLU A 289 -21.89 -2.36 0.69
CA GLU A 289 -20.86 -2.58 -0.33
C GLU A 289 -19.50 -2.91 0.31
N ILE A 290 -19.10 -2.17 1.34
CA ILE A 290 -17.85 -2.40 2.07
C ILE A 290 -17.93 -3.70 2.86
N PHE A 291 -19.07 -3.96 3.53
CA PHE A 291 -19.29 -5.21 4.24
C PHE A 291 -19.14 -6.43 3.32
N GLY A 292 -19.72 -6.37 2.11
CA GLY A 292 -19.60 -7.42 1.10
C GLY A 292 -18.14 -7.74 0.71
N THR A 293 -17.23 -6.76 0.80
CA THR A 293 -15.80 -7.01 0.53
C THR A 293 -15.15 -7.93 1.56
N THR A 294 -15.63 -7.95 2.81
CA THR A 294 -15.08 -8.80 3.88
C THR A 294 -15.32 -10.30 3.63
N GLN A 295 -16.27 -10.62 2.74
CA GLN A 295 -16.67 -11.97 2.38
C GLN A 295 -16.25 -12.33 0.95
N ARG A 296 -15.14 -11.73 0.46
CA ARG A 296 -14.71 -11.88 -0.93
C ARG A 296 -13.27 -12.35 -1.03
N PHE A 297 -13.07 -13.33 -1.90
CA PHE A 297 -11.74 -13.74 -2.35
C PHE A 297 -10.96 -12.56 -2.92
N GLY A 298 -9.68 -12.45 -2.51
CA GLY A 298 -8.81 -11.33 -2.85
C GLY A 298 -8.71 -10.28 -1.74
N THR A 299 -9.71 -10.17 -0.87
CA THR A 299 -9.67 -9.25 0.27
C THR A 299 -8.69 -9.76 1.33
N VAL A 300 -7.88 -8.85 1.89
CA VAL A 300 -7.05 -9.10 3.08
C VAL A 300 -7.69 -8.39 4.26
N LEU A 301 -7.95 -9.12 5.35
CA LEU A 301 -8.47 -8.59 6.60
C LEU A 301 -7.37 -8.60 7.67
N GLU A 302 -6.91 -7.41 8.04
CA GLU A 302 -5.88 -7.24 9.06
C GLU A 302 -6.49 -7.18 10.45
N ASN A 303 -6.03 -8.08 11.32
CA ASN A 303 -6.34 -8.11 12.76
C ASN A 303 -7.83 -8.25 13.13
N VAL A 304 -8.71 -8.62 12.19
CA VAL A 304 -10.09 -9.02 12.51
C VAL A 304 -10.10 -10.35 13.27
N THR A 305 -10.96 -10.49 14.27
CA THR A 305 -11.12 -11.77 14.97
C THR A 305 -11.70 -12.82 14.04
N LEU A 306 -11.19 -14.04 14.16
CA LEU A 306 -11.57 -15.19 13.33
C LEU A 306 -11.85 -16.37 14.25
N ASP A 307 -13.07 -16.89 14.19
CA ASP A 307 -13.41 -18.12 14.89
C ASP A 307 -12.64 -19.31 14.29
N PRO A 308 -11.88 -20.08 15.09
CA PRO A 308 -10.97 -21.10 14.56
C PRO A 308 -11.69 -22.30 13.93
N GLU A 309 -12.92 -22.59 14.35
CA GLU A 309 -13.68 -23.76 13.89
C GLU A 309 -14.55 -23.43 12.68
N SER A 310 -15.44 -22.45 12.81
CA SER A 310 -16.37 -22.00 11.77
C SER A 310 -15.73 -21.11 10.71
N ARG A 311 -14.56 -20.53 11.00
CA ARG A 311 -13.87 -19.53 10.16
C ARG A 311 -14.68 -18.25 9.92
N GLN A 312 -15.70 -17.98 10.72
CA GLN A 312 -16.42 -16.71 10.64
C GLN A 312 -15.59 -15.58 11.24
N VAL A 313 -15.65 -14.41 10.60
CA VAL A 313 -15.03 -13.20 11.13
C VAL A 313 -15.97 -12.53 12.13
N ASP A 314 -15.42 -12.06 13.23
CA ASP A 314 -16.12 -11.16 14.15
C ASP A 314 -15.61 -9.74 13.90
N LEU A 315 -16.50 -8.89 13.35
CA LEU A 315 -16.18 -7.50 13.03
C LEU A 315 -16.45 -6.56 14.21
N ASP A 316 -17.14 -7.02 15.26
CA ASP A 316 -17.43 -6.21 16.45
C ASP A 316 -16.34 -6.34 17.53
N ASP A 317 -15.50 -7.38 17.45
CA ASP A 317 -14.40 -7.62 18.38
C ASP A 317 -13.16 -6.73 18.10
N ASP A 318 -12.81 -5.90 19.07
CA ASP A 318 -11.63 -5.03 19.08
C ASP A 318 -10.52 -5.52 20.02
N SER A 319 -10.60 -6.75 20.54
CA SER A 319 -9.63 -7.32 21.49
C SER A 319 -8.18 -7.28 21.01
N LEU A 320 -7.97 -7.35 19.69
CA LEU A 320 -6.66 -7.11 19.06
C LEU A 320 -6.40 -5.63 18.79
N THR A 321 -7.38 -4.91 18.24
CA THR A 321 -7.29 -3.48 17.93
C THR A 321 -8.64 -2.91 17.45
N GLU A 322 -8.91 -1.63 17.72
CA GLU A 322 -9.96 -0.86 17.03
C GLU A 322 -9.57 -0.43 15.60
N ASN A 323 -8.36 -0.75 15.15
CA ASN A 323 -7.86 -0.46 13.82
C ASN A 323 -7.85 -1.70 12.92
N THR A 324 -8.87 -2.55 13.01
CA THR A 324 -9.05 -3.64 12.03
C THR A 324 -9.28 -3.06 10.64
N ARG A 325 -8.70 -3.70 9.62
CA ARG A 325 -8.69 -3.18 8.24
C ARG A 325 -9.07 -4.24 7.21
N ALA A 326 -9.63 -3.78 6.11
CA ALA A 326 -9.80 -4.55 4.88
C ALA A 326 -9.06 -3.88 3.73
N SER A 327 -8.14 -4.61 3.10
CA SER A 327 -7.55 -4.24 1.80
C SER A 327 -8.22 -5.04 0.70
N TYR A 328 -8.79 -4.35 -0.29
CA TYR A 328 -9.41 -4.97 -1.45
C TYR A 328 -9.22 -4.11 -2.69
N HIS A 329 -9.13 -4.75 -3.86
CA HIS A 329 -9.08 -4.05 -5.14
C HIS A 329 -10.41 -3.32 -5.39
N ILE A 330 -10.35 -2.16 -6.06
CA ILE A 330 -11.50 -1.25 -6.20
C ILE A 330 -12.67 -1.91 -6.95
N SER A 331 -12.39 -2.88 -7.83
CA SER A 331 -13.41 -3.68 -8.51
C SER A 331 -14.27 -4.54 -7.58
N ALA A 332 -13.93 -4.62 -6.29
CA ALA A 332 -14.79 -5.24 -5.28
C ALA A 332 -16.03 -4.38 -4.99
N ILE A 333 -15.96 -3.07 -5.22
CA ILE A 333 -17.05 -2.10 -5.07
C ILE A 333 -17.80 -1.99 -6.41
N PRO A 334 -19.08 -2.41 -6.48
CA PRO A 334 -19.83 -2.41 -7.74
C PRO A 334 -19.99 -1.03 -8.38
N ASN A 335 -20.14 0.01 -7.57
CA ASN A 335 -20.36 1.39 -8.03
C ASN A 335 -19.08 2.24 -8.06
N ALA A 336 -17.91 1.61 -8.25
CA ALA A 336 -16.67 2.36 -8.46
C ALA A 336 -16.40 2.63 -9.95
N THR A 337 -15.78 3.77 -10.26
CA THR A 337 -15.38 4.06 -11.64
C THR A 337 -14.23 3.17 -12.08
N LEU A 338 -14.32 2.67 -13.32
CA LEU A 338 -13.25 1.89 -13.95
C LEU A 338 -12.01 2.74 -14.29
N SER A 339 -12.17 4.05 -14.46
CA SER A 339 -11.07 4.93 -14.83
C SER A 339 -10.30 5.46 -13.63
N GLY A 340 -10.87 5.41 -12.42
CA GLY A 340 -10.33 6.09 -11.25
C GLY A 340 -10.24 7.61 -11.41
N ARG A 341 -11.02 8.22 -12.31
CA ARG A 341 -10.98 9.64 -12.65
C ARG A 341 -12.37 10.28 -12.64
N GLY A 342 -12.42 11.55 -12.25
CA GLY A 342 -13.59 12.43 -12.32
C GLY A 342 -13.22 13.81 -12.86
N GLY A 343 -14.24 14.63 -13.13
CA GLY A 343 -14.04 16.03 -13.54
C GLY A 343 -13.53 16.91 -12.39
N HIS A 344 -13.50 18.22 -12.61
CA HIS A 344 -13.22 19.15 -11.52
C HIS A 344 -14.31 19.11 -10.46
N PRO A 345 -13.96 19.26 -9.16
CA PRO A 345 -14.94 19.45 -8.11
C PRO A 345 -15.81 20.67 -8.42
N LYS A 346 -17.12 20.57 -8.17
CA LYS A 346 -18.06 21.68 -8.28
C LYS A 346 -18.67 22.00 -6.92
N ASP A 347 -19.00 23.27 -6.73
CA ASP A 347 -19.68 23.80 -5.54
C ASP A 347 -21.08 23.22 -5.34
#